data_AF-A0A7Y2GFE7-F1
#
_entry.id   AF-A0A7Y2GFE7-F1
#
_cell.length_a   1.000
_cell.length_b   1.000
_cell.length_c   1.000
_cell.angle_alpha   90.00
_cell.angle_beta   90.00
_cell.angle_gamma   90.00
#
_symmetry.space_group_name_H-M   'P 1'
#
loop_
_entity.id
_entity.type
_entity.pdbx_description
1 polymer ?
#
loop_
_entity_poly.entity_id
_entity_poly.type
_entity_poly.pdbx_seq_one_letter_code
_entity_poly.pdbx_strand_id
1 'polypeptide(L)'
;MKFSIERAALLKAVNQAQSVVERRNTIPILANVLIEAEGSEVSFRATDLDIEVVDKVAAQVERAGATTVSATLLHEIVRKLPDGALINLTADTAAGRLTVEAGRSNFSLATLPREDFPVMASSEYASNFSAKAPVLRRLFDKSKFAISTEETRYYLNGVYMHVADADGGKVLRCVATDGHRLARIDADLPAGAEEMPGVIVPRKTVGELRKLLDDDEMVIAVSVSETKVRFATPEITLTSKVIDGTFPDYTRVIPQGNTRKMEVDASDFAQAVDRVATVSSERSRAVKLQLDEDRLILSVNAPDSGAAEEELVVAYADDRLEIGFNAKYLLEIASQVDRENAVFLFNSSGDPTLMREGNDQSAVYVVMPMRV
;
A
#
# COMPACT_ATOMS: atom_id res chain seq x y z
N MET A 1 10.53 31.54 13.98
CA MET A 1 9.20 30.92 13.75
C MET A 1 8.23 31.24 14.89
N LYS A 2 7.01 31.68 14.57
CA LYS A 2 5.84 31.78 15.45
C LYS A 2 4.57 31.73 14.59
N PHE A 3 3.65 30.81 14.88
CA PHE A 3 2.38 30.69 14.16
C PHE A 3 1.27 30.06 15.01
N SER A 4 0.04 30.22 14.55
CA SER A 4 -1.15 29.61 15.14
C SER A 4 -1.87 28.74 14.10
N ILE A 5 -2.33 27.56 14.51
CA ILE A 5 -2.96 26.57 13.64
C ILE A 5 -4.08 25.84 14.39
N GLU A 6 -5.15 25.47 13.69
CA GLU A 6 -6.21 24.64 14.27
C GLU A 6 -5.69 23.23 14.57
N ARG A 7 -6.14 22.66 15.69
CA ARG A 7 -5.76 21.31 16.11
C ARG A 7 -5.99 20.26 15.02
N ALA A 8 -7.14 20.29 14.35
CA ALA A 8 -7.48 19.28 13.34
C ALA A 8 -6.48 19.29 12.17
N ALA A 9 -6.13 20.49 11.70
CA ALA A 9 -5.18 20.68 10.60
C ALA A 9 -3.76 20.24 11.01
N LEU A 10 -3.30 20.64 12.20
CA LEU A 10 -2.00 20.20 12.73
C LEU A 10 -1.94 18.69 12.97
N LEU A 11 -3.01 18.09 13.49
CA LEU A 11 -3.07 16.66 13.76
C LEU A 11 -2.95 15.84 12.47
N LYS A 12 -3.64 16.25 11.41
CA LYS A 12 -3.55 15.62 10.08
C LYS A 12 -2.11 15.63 9.56
N ALA A 13 -1.46 16.80 9.55
CA ALA A 13 -0.10 16.95 9.03
C ALA A 13 0.95 16.19 9.84
N VAL A 14 0.88 16.27 11.17
CA VAL A 14 1.84 15.58 12.03
C VAL A 14 1.62 14.06 12.02
N ASN A 15 0.39 13.57 11.84
CA ASN A 15 0.13 12.14 11.67
C ASN A 15 0.78 11.58 10.39
N GLN A 16 0.71 12.33 9.28
CA GLN A 16 1.40 11.95 8.03
C GLN A 16 2.92 12.00 8.19
N ALA A 17 3.46 13.04 8.84
CA ALA A 17 4.88 13.11 9.14
C ALA A 17 5.35 11.93 10.01
N GLN A 18 4.58 11.61 11.07
CA GLN A 18 4.88 10.53 11.99
C GLN A 18 4.89 9.16 11.31
N SER A 19 4.07 8.94 10.29
CA SER A 19 4.01 7.62 9.64
C SER A 19 5.18 7.31 8.72
N VAL A 20 5.86 8.33 8.20
CA VAL A 20 7.12 8.15 7.46
C VAL A 20 8.28 7.84 8.41
N VAL A 21 8.26 8.38 9.63
CA VAL A 21 9.31 8.18 10.63
C VAL A 21 9.37 6.71 11.09
N GLU A 22 10.54 6.10 10.99
CA GLU A 22 10.80 4.77 11.52
C GLU A 22 10.73 4.73 13.06
N ARG A 23 10.17 3.65 13.61
CA ARG A 23 10.07 3.50 15.09
C ARG A 23 11.43 3.34 15.76
N ARG A 24 12.41 2.79 15.04
CA ARG A 24 13.77 2.54 15.53
C ARG A 24 14.75 3.30 14.64
N ASN A 25 15.12 4.51 15.06
CA ASN A 25 16.12 5.33 14.38
C ASN A 25 17.41 5.39 15.18
N THR A 26 18.54 5.12 14.53
CA THR A 26 19.88 5.36 15.08
C THR A 26 20.33 6.82 14.89
N ILE A 27 19.71 7.54 13.94
CA ILE A 27 19.99 8.95 13.63
C ILE A 27 18.85 9.80 14.20
N PRO A 28 19.07 10.58 15.28
CA PRO A 28 17.99 11.30 15.99
C PRO A 28 17.18 12.27 15.13
N ILE A 29 17.80 12.96 14.16
CA ILE A 29 17.10 13.93 13.30
C ILE A 29 16.00 13.29 12.44
N LEU A 30 16.13 12.01 12.09
CA LEU A 30 15.12 11.27 11.32
C LEU A 30 13.89 10.91 12.15
N ALA A 31 13.93 11.09 13.47
CA ALA A 31 12.75 10.99 14.33
C ALA A 31 11.95 12.31 14.40
N ASN A 32 12.48 13.39 13.81
CA ASN A 32 11.86 14.70 13.81
C ASN A 32 11.04 14.95 12.54
N VAL A 33 10.05 15.82 12.67
CA VAL A 33 9.42 16.55 11.57
C VAL A 33 10.09 17.93 11.47
N LEU A 34 10.46 18.34 10.27
CA LEU A 34 10.86 19.71 9.94
C LEU A 34 9.60 20.54 9.74
N ILE A 35 9.51 21.67 10.43
CA ILE A 35 8.41 22.62 10.37
C ILE A 35 8.96 23.91 9.80
N GLU A 36 8.41 24.40 8.69
CA GLU A 36 8.80 25.67 8.07
C GLU A 36 7.56 26.55 7.93
N ALA A 37 7.55 27.72 8.57
CA ALA A 37 6.45 28.68 8.49
C ALA A 37 6.85 29.87 7.62
N GLU A 38 6.06 30.16 6.59
CA GLU A 38 6.30 31.26 5.65
C GLU A 38 4.98 31.78 5.07
N GLY A 39 4.84 33.11 4.95
CA GLY A 39 3.64 33.71 4.39
C GLY A 39 2.38 33.35 5.19
N SER A 40 1.45 32.62 4.58
CA SER A 40 0.20 32.13 5.19
C SER A 40 0.15 30.61 5.35
N GLU A 41 1.29 29.93 5.22
CA GLU A 41 1.39 28.48 5.19
C GLU A 41 2.50 27.97 6.12
N VAL A 42 2.31 26.73 6.57
CA VAL A 42 3.32 25.97 7.30
C VAL A 42 3.50 24.64 6.59
N SER A 43 4.74 24.30 6.26
CA SER A 43 5.10 22.99 5.73
C SER A 43 5.59 22.07 6.84
N PHE A 44 5.16 20.80 6.77
CA PHE A 44 5.60 19.72 7.63
C PHE A 44 6.29 18.68 6.76
N ARG A 45 7.58 18.46 7.01
CA ARG A 45 8.41 17.53 6.24
C ARG A 45 8.97 16.42 7.12
N ALA A 46 8.80 15.17 6.70
CA ALA A 46 9.40 14.02 7.35
C ALA A 46 10.02 13.08 6.31
N THR A 47 11.08 12.38 6.70
CA THR A 47 11.76 11.43 5.82
C THR A 47 12.50 10.36 6.59
N ASP A 48 12.61 9.18 5.99
CA ASP A 48 13.48 8.07 6.42
C ASP A 48 14.67 7.87 5.46
N LEU A 49 14.96 8.87 4.62
CA LEU A 49 15.94 8.87 3.52
C LEU A 49 15.53 8.12 2.24
N ASP A 50 14.50 7.27 2.28
CA ASP A 50 13.96 6.57 1.11
C ASP A 50 12.63 7.17 0.64
N ILE A 51 11.86 7.72 1.58
CA ILE A 51 10.58 8.39 1.39
C ILE A 51 10.65 9.76 2.05
N GLU A 52 10.11 10.78 1.40
CA GLU A 52 9.89 12.11 1.94
C GLU A 52 8.41 12.47 1.75
N VAL A 53 7.78 12.93 2.82
CA VAL A 53 6.46 13.56 2.76
C VAL A 53 6.61 15.04 3.10
N VAL A 54 5.95 15.88 2.32
CA VAL A 54 5.79 17.31 2.57
C VAL A 54 4.31 17.62 2.56
N ASP A 55 3.75 18.04 3.70
CA ASP A 55 2.36 18.51 3.82
C ASP A 55 2.36 20.02 4.05
N LYS A 56 1.52 20.75 3.31
CA LYS A 56 1.36 22.21 3.40
C LYS A 56 0.00 22.54 3.95
N VAL A 57 -0.01 23.32 5.03
CA VAL A 57 -1.23 23.66 5.75
C VAL A 57 -1.32 25.17 5.94
N ALA A 58 -2.51 25.72 5.69
CA ALA A 58 -2.80 27.11 5.98
C ALA A 58 -2.70 27.37 7.49
N ALA A 59 -2.02 28.46 7.87
CA ALA A 59 -1.86 28.85 9.26
C ALA A 59 -1.66 30.36 9.40
N GLN A 60 -1.92 30.89 10.59
CA GLN A 60 -1.64 32.28 10.89
C GLN A 60 -0.18 32.43 11.31
N VAL A 61 0.70 32.77 10.36
CA VAL A 61 2.13 32.95 10.63
C VAL A 61 2.39 34.39 11.08
N GLU A 62 2.81 34.57 12.33
CA GLU A 62 3.23 35.86 12.87
C GLU A 62 4.70 36.16 12.59
N ARG A 63 5.54 35.11 12.57
CA ARG A 63 6.97 35.22 12.35
C ARG A 63 7.46 34.01 11.59
N ALA A 64 7.98 34.22 10.39
CA ALA A 64 8.56 33.17 9.58
C ALA A 64 9.74 32.45 10.27
N GLY A 65 10.11 31.29 9.73
CA GLY A 65 11.29 30.53 10.12
C GLY A 65 11.00 29.05 10.24
N ALA A 66 12.01 28.27 10.62
CA ALA A 66 11.93 26.82 10.65
C ALA A 66 12.55 26.22 11.92
N THR A 67 12.15 25.00 12.25
CA THR A 67 12.75 24.17 13.30
C THR A 67 12.43 22.70 13.06
N THR A 68 13.05 21.79 13.81
CA THR A 68 12.68 20.37 13.80
C THR A 68 12.25 19.93 15.19
N VAL A 69 11.31 19.00 15.29
CA VAL A 69 10.84 18.46 16.58
C VAL A 69 10.40 17.02 16.43
N SER A 70 10.47 16.20 17.48
CA SER A 70 10.03 14.80 17.43
C SER A 70 8.60 14.68 16.90
N ALA A 71 8.44 13.97 15.77
CA ALA A 71 7.14 13.80 15.11
C ALA A 71 6.16 13.03 16.01
N THR A 72 6.63 11.95 16.64
CA THR A 72 5.83 11.13 17.56
C THR A 72 5.39 11.91 18.80
N LEU A 73 6.29 12.69 19.41
CA LEU A 73 5.96 13.46 20.60
C LEU A 73 4.96 14.58 20.27
N LEU A 74 5.19 15.30 19.16
CA LEU A 74 4.27 16.34 18.71
C LEU A 74 2.89 15.76 18.38
N HIS A 75 2.82 14.62 17.68
CA HIS A 75 1.57 13.93 17.39
C HIS A 75 0.80 13.59 18.67
N GLU A 76 1.47 12.96 19.64
CA GLU A 76 0.83 12.58 20.90
C GLU A 76 0.32 13.76 21.72
N ILE A 77 1.03 14.89 21.68
CA ILE A 77 0.57 16.14 22.32
C ILE A 77 -0.68 16.63 21.62
N VAL A 78 -0.63 16.84 20.30
CA VAL A 78 -1.74 17.41 19.52
C VAL A 78 -2.98 16.52 19.60
N ARG A 79 -2.82 15.20 19.53
CA ARG A 79 -3.90 14.23 19.67
C ARG A 79 -4.64 14.35 21.01
N LYS A 80 -3.94 14.67 22.10
CA LYS A 80 -4.50 14.79 23.46
C LYS A 80 -5.06 16.18 23.78
N LEU A 81 -4.84 17.18 22.92
CA LEU A 81 -5.46 18.49 23.09
C LEU A 81 -6.98 18.43 22.82
N PRO A 82 -7.79 19.35 23.40
CA PRO A 82 -9.23 19.40 23.15
C PRO A 82 -9.57 19.68 21.68
N ASP A 83 -10.67 19.12 21.18
CA ASP A 83 -11.19 19.43 19.85
C ASP A 83 -11.51 20.92 19.68
N GLY A 84 -11.26 21.45 18.48
CA GLY A 84 -11.44 22.87 18.17
C GLY A 84 -10.39 23.82 18.79
N ALA A 85 -9.37 23.30 19.48
CA ALA A 85 -8.32 24.14 20.05
C ALA A 85 -7.48 24.84 18.95
N LEU A 86 -7.21 26.13 19.16
CA LEU A 86 -6.17 26.86 18.45
C LEU A 86 -4.82 26.63 19.15
N ILE A 87 -3.81 26.19 18.40
CA ILE A 87 -2.50 25.84 18.93
C ILE A 87 -1.49 26.88 18.48
N ASN A 88 -0.77 27.46 19.44
CA ASN A 88 0.32 28.39 19.18
C ASN A 88 1.66 27.64 19.25
N LEU A 89 2.46 27.77 18.20
CA LEU A 89 3.80 27.21 18.12
C LEU A 89 4.83 28.34 18.03
N THR A 90 5.74 28.39 18.98
CA THR A 90 6.82 29.39 19.02
C THR A 90 8.17 28.69 19.12
N ALA A 91 9.01 28.84 18.09
CA ALA A 91 10.38 28.33 18.16
C ALA A 91 11.33 29.40 18.69
N ASP A 92 12.12 29.01 19.68
CA ASP A 92 13.31 29.70 20.13
C ASP A 92 14.53 28.90 19.66
N THR A 93 15.07 29.31 18.51
CA THR A 93 16.23 28.66 17.89
C THR A 93 17.51 28.83 18.71
N ALA A 94 17.62 29.90 19.51
CA ALA A 94 18.78 30.12 20.37
C ALA A 94 18.76 29.18 21.59
N ALA A 95 17.56 28.93 22.15
CA ALA A 95 17.37 27.98 23.24
C ALA A 95 17.27 26.51 22.76
N GLY A 96 17.07 26.26 21.47
CA GLY A 96 16.84 24.92 20.93
C GLY A 96 15.51 24.32 21.41
N ARG A 97 14.46 25.15 21.48
CA ARG A 97 13.15 24.77 22.02
C ARG A 97 12.00 25.19 21.12
N LEU A 98 11.00 24.32 21.02
CA LEU A 98 9.69 24.61 20.46
C LEU A 98 8.66 24.61 21.58
N THR A 99 8.01 25.75 21.79
CA THR A 99 6.90 25.89 22.73
C THR A 99 5.59 25.62 21.98
N VAL A 100 4.75 24.74 22.53
CA VAL A 100 3.42 24.39 22.01
C VAL A 100 2.38 24.76 23.07
N GLU A 101 1.52 25.72 22.78
CA GLU A 101 0.53 26.25 23.71
C GLU A 101 -0.89 26.10 23.16
N ALA A 102 -1.80 25.59 23.99
CA ALA A 102 -3.22 25.48 23.65
C ALA A 102 -4.07 25.65 24.91
N GLY A 103 -4.79 26.76 25.01
CA GLY A 103 -5.54 27.13 26.22
C GLY A 103 -4.62 27.22 27.45
N ARG A 104 -4.78 26.29 28.39
CA ARG A 104 -4.00 26.21 29.64
C ARG A 104 -2.82 25.24 29.57
N SER A 105 -2.66 24.53 28.47
CA SER A 105 -1.57 23.59 28.26
C SER A 105 -0.37 24.29 27.64
N ASN A 106 0.82 24.06 28.20
CA ASN A 106 2.09 24.58 27.68
C ASN A 106 3.13 23.46 27.70
N PHE A 107 3.69 23.15 26.54
CA PHE A 107 4.76 22.17 26.37
C PHE A 107 6.00 22.84 25.81
N SER A 108 7.18 22.43 26.28
CA SER A 108 8.46 22.90 25.75
C SER A 108 9.27 21.69 25.30
N LEU A 109 9.49 21.59 23.98
CA LEU A 109 10.06 20.43 23.29
C LEU A 109 11.47 20.75 22.81
N ALA A 110 12.40 19.79 22.93
CA ALA A 110 13.74 19.95 22.38
C ALA A 110 13.68 19.90 20.86
N THR A 111 14.45 20.77 20.20
CA THR A 111 14.55 20.84 18.75
C THR A 111 15.96 20.50 18.30
N LEU A 112 16.10 20.10 17.04
CA LEU A 112 17.40 20.03 16.39
C LEU A 112 17.49 21.09 15.27
N PRO A 113 18.70 21.55 14.91
CA PRO A 113 18.89 22.50 13.81
C PRO A 113 18.26 22.01 12.51
N ARG A 114 17.72 22.94 11.71
CA ARG A 114 17.12 22.56 10.42
C ARG A 114 18.19 22.13 9.41
N GLU A 115 19.41 22.62 9.57
CA GLU A 115 20.55 22.38 8.69
C GLU A 115 20.99 20.91 8.71
N ASP A 116 20.69 20.21 9.81
CA ASP A 116 20.94 18.78 9.98
C ASP A 116 19.85 17.92 9.34
N PHE A 117 18.72 18.52 8.96
CA PHE A 117 17.61 17.79 8.36
C PHE A 117 17.95 17.42 6.91
N PRO A 118 17.84 16.14 6.52
CA PRO A 118 18.21 15.70 5.19
C PRO A 118 17.36 16.36 4.11
N VAL A 119 18.02 16.68 2.98
CA VAL A 119 17.36 17.21 1.79
C VAL A 119 17.28 16.10 0.76
N MET A 120 16.07 15.72 0.35
CA MET A 120 15.91 14.83 -0.79
C MET A 120 16.32 15.57 -2.07
N ALA A 121 17.30 15.04 -2.79
CA ALA A 121 17.76 15.66 -4.04
C ALA A 121 16.60 15.76 -5.05
N SER A 122 16.56 16.83 -5.83
CA SER A 122 15.65 16.92 -6.97
C SER A 122 15.98 15.84 -7.99
N SER A 123 14.95 15.34 -8.69
CA SER A 123 15.12 14.44 -9.82
C SER A 123 14.45 15.06 -11.04
N GLU A 124 15.05 14.88 -12.20
CA GLU A 124 14.35 15.01 -13.46
C GLU A 124 13.47 13.79 -13.64
N TYR A 125 12.21 14.02 -14.01
CA TYR A 125 11.22 12.97 -14.20
C TYR A 125 11.01 12.74 -15.70
N ALA A 126 11.17 11.49 -16.12
CA ALA A 126 11.01 11.08 -17.51
C ALA A 126 9.55 11.15 -17.96
N SER A 127 8.61 10.83 -17.06
CA SER A 127 7.18 10.90 -17.32
C SER A 127 6.46 11.67 -16.22
N ASN A 128 5.48 12.47 -16.64
CA ASN A 128 4.59 13.23 -15.78
C ASN A 128 3.16 13.10 -16.30
N PHE A 129 2.26 12.60 -15.47
CA PHE A 129 0.86 12.43 -15.82
C PHE A 129 -0.03 12.71 -14.61
N SER A 130 -1.34 12.64 -14.81
CA SER A 130 -2.32 12.79 -13.73
C SER A 130 -3.28 11.61 -13.73
N ALA A 131 -3.62 11.12 -12.55
CA ALA A 131 -4.57 10.03 -12.36
C ALA A 131 -5.55 10.37 -11.24
N LYS A 132 -6.82 10.00 -11.40
CA LYS A 132 -7.80 10.12 -10.31
C LYS A 132 -7.41 9.19 -9.16
N ALA A 133 -7.64 9.63 -7.93
CA ALA A 133 -7.31 8.85 -6.74
C ALA A 133 -7.94 7.44 -6.73
N PRO A 134 -9.21 7.23 -7.15
CA PRO A 134 -9.79 5.88 -7.25
C PRO A 134 -9.02 4.93 -8.18
N VAL A 135 -8.42 5.45 -9.26
CA VAL A 135 -7.65 4.63 -10.22
C VAL A 135 -6.37 4.11 -9.57
N LEU A 136 -5.58 5.02 -8.97
CA LEU A 136 -4.37 4.63 -8.24
C LEU A 136 -4.72 3.73 -7.05
N ARG A 137 -5.81 4.04 -6.33
CA ARG A 137 -6.26 3.26 -5.18
C ARG A 137 -6.57 1.83 -5.60
N ARG A 138 -7.30 1.62 -6.69
CA ARG A 138 -7.57 0.29 -7.24
C ARG A 138 -6.27 -0.44 -7.60
N LEU A 139 -5.36 0.21 -8.33
CA LEU A 139 -4.08 -0.38 -8.76
C LEU A 139 -3.22 -0.87 -7.57
N PHE A 140 -3.14 -0.07 -6.50
CA PHE A 140 -2.30 -0.39 -5.35
C PHE A 140 -3.01 -1.26 -4.30
N ASP A 141 -4.28 -1.03 -3.99
CA ASP A 141 -5.01 -1.84 -3.01
C ASP A 141 -5.21 -3.27 -3.48
N LYS A 142 -5.55 -3.47 -4.76
CA LYS A 142 -5.72 -4.82 -5.33
C LYS A 142 -4.40 -5.55 -5.60
N SER A 143 -3.25 -4.89 -5.49
CA SER A 143 -1.94 -5.53 -5.69
C SER A 143 -1.14 -5.72 -4.39
N LYS A 144 -1.27 -4.82 -3.41
CA LYS A 144 -0.36 -4.74 -2.25
C LYS A 144 -0.27 -6.00 -1.38
N PHE A 145 -1.32 -6.82 -1.32
CA PHE A 145 -1.33 -8.02 -0.49
C PHE A 145 -0.33 -9.07 -0.99
N ALA A 146 -0.01 -9.05 -2.29
CA ALA A 146 0.93 -9.97 -2.91
C ALA A 146 2.40 -9.49 -2.84
N ILE A 147 2.68 -8.35 -2.18
CA ILE A 147 4.06 -7.87 -2.00
C ILE A 147 4.81 -8.78 -1.02
N SER A 148 6.05 -9.15 -1.38
CA SER A 148 6.93 -9.93 -0.51
C SER A 148 7.28 -9.16 0.78
N THR A 149 7.46 -9.92 1.86
CA THR A 149 8.04 -9.40 3.11
C THR A 149 9.44 -9.96 3.39
N GLU A 150 9.99 -10.74 2.46
CA GLU A 150 11.31 -11.35 2.58
C GLU A 150 12.42 -10.38 2.15
N GLU A 151 13.44 -10.22 2.98
CA GLU A 151 14.55 -9.28 2.72
C GLU A 151 15.49 -9.78 1.61
N THR A 152 15.61 -11.10 1.40
CA THR A 152 16.54 -11.70 0.43
C THR A 152 16.14 -11.44 -1.02
N ARG A 153 14.85 -11.27 -1.29
CA ARG A 153 14.28 -11.00 -2.62
C ARG A 153 13.71 -9.59 -2.68
N TYR A 154 14.55 -8.60 -2.37
CA TYR A 154 14.13 -7.21 -2.18
C TYR A 154 13.41 -6.60 -3.40
N TYR A 155 13.68 -7.04 -4.63
CA TYR A 155 12.96 -6.61 -5.84
C TYR A 155 11.48 -7.06 -5.87
N LEU A 156 11.05 -7.92 -4.95
CA LEU A 156 9.66 -8.30 -4.72
C LEU A 156 9.00 -7.50 -3.58
N ASN A 157 9.73 -6.63 -2.89
CA ASN A 157 9.25 -5.87 -1.73
C ASN A 157 8.58 -4.55 -2.14
N GLY A 158 7.93 -4.56 -3.31
CA GLY A 158 7.20 -3.43 -3.86
C GLY A 158 6.20 -3.84 -4.94
N VAL A 159 5.55 -2.85 -5.52
CA VAL A 159 4.62 -3.00 -6.65
C VAL A 159 5.31 -2.51 -7.92
N TYR A 160 5.41 -3.37 -8.92
CA TYR A 160 5.92 -3.02 -10.23
C TYR A 160 4.88 -2.25 -11.02
N MET A 161 5.10 -0.95 -11.20
CA MET A 161 4.23 -0.04 -11.95
C MET A 161 4.89 0.26 -13.30
N HIS A 162 4.22 -0.10 -14.40
CA HIS A 162 4.76 0.06 -15.74
C HIS A 162 3.67 0.20 -16.81
N VAL A 163 4.06 0.65 -18.00
CA VAL A 163 3.19 0.59 -19.19
C VAL A 163 3.25 -0.81 -19.78
N ALA A 164 2.09 -1.38 -20.11
CA ALA A 164 1.99 -2.70 -20.72
C ALA A 164 1.02 -2.69 -21.90
N ASP A 165 1.18 -3.65 -22.80
CA ASP A 165 0.15 -3.94 -23.81
C ASP A 165 -0.96 -4.80 -23.19
N ALA A 166 -2.19 -4.55 -23.62
CA ALA A 166 -3.40 -5.31 -23.28
C ALA A 166 -4.37 -5.33 -24.48
N ASP A 167 -5.42 -6.16 -24.38
CA ASP A 167 -6.49 -6.19 -25.38
C ASP A 167 -7.24 -4.85 -25.36
N GLY A 168 -7.00 -4.01 -26.37
CA GLY A 168 -7.58 -2.66 -26.48
C GLY A 168 -6.56 -1.51 -26.44
N GLY A 169 -5.27 -1.81 -26.24
CA GLY A 169 -4.19 -0.82 -26.33
C GLY A 169 -3.20 -0.89 -25.17
N LYS A 170 -2.47 0.20 -24.95
CA LYS A 170 -1.57 0.32 -23.81
C LYS A 170 -2.34 0.64 -22.53
N VAL A 171 -1.90 0.09 -21.41
CA VAL A 171 -2.49 0.26 -20.08
C VAL A 171 -1.42 0.64 -19.06
N LEU A 172 -1.83 1.30 -17.98
CA LEU A 172 -1.03 1.40 -16.76
C LEU A 172 -1.24 0.14 -15.93
N ARG A 173 -0.17 -0.59 -15.64
CA ARG A 173 -0.23 -1.88 -14.94
C ARG A 173 0.55 -1.84 -13.64
N CYS A 174 -0.06 -2.38 -12.59
CA CYS A 174 0.58 -2.68 -11.31
C CYS A 174 0.65 -4.19 -11.09
N VAL A 175 1.84 -4.71 -10.78
CA VAL A 175 2.07 -6.13 -10.49
C VAL A 175 2.78 -6.29 -9.15
N ALA A 176 2.32 -7.22 -8.31
CA ALA A 176 2.99 -7.61 -7.08
C ALA A 176 3.02 -9.13 -6.96
N THR A 177 4.12 -9.67 -6.45
CA THR A 177 4.28 -11.10 -6.18
C THR A 177 5.29 -11.35 -5.06
N ASP A 178 5.07 -12.41 -4.30
CA ASP A 178 5.99 -12.94 -3.29
C ASP A 178 6.66 -14.26 -3.75
N GLY A 179 6.42 -14.64 -5.01
CA GLY A 179 6.83 -15.91 -5.61
C GLY A 179 5.89 -17.10 -5.34
N HIS A 180 4.89 -16.95 -4.47
CA HIS A 180 3.86 -17.96 -4.23
C HIS A 180 2.48 -17.53 -4.76
N ARG A 181 2.29 -16.24 -4.96
CA ARG A 181 1.08 -15.65 -5.52
C ARG A 181 1.41 -14.36 -6.23
N LEU A 182 0.51 -13.93 -7.11
CA LEU A 182 0.68 -12.74 -7.92
C LEU A 182 -0.65 -12.01 -8.07
N ALA A 183 -0.59 -10.69 -8.09
CA ALA A 183 -1.71 -9.82 -8.47
C ALA A 183 -1.26 -8.92 -9.63
N ARG A 184 -2.08 -8.84 -10.68
CA ARG A 184 -1.84 -8.02 -11.88
C ARG A 184 -3.08 -7.20 -12.18
N ILE A 185 -2.96 -5.89 -11.99
CA ILE A 185 -4.06 -4.94 -12.07
C ILE A 185 -3.76 -3.92 -13.17
N ASP A 186 -4.70 -3.76 -14.09
CA ASP A 186 -4.65 -2.82 -15.20
C ASP A 186 -5.62 -1.65 -14.96
N ALA A 187 -5.24 -0.50 -15.47
CA ALA A 187 -6.10 0.67 -15.66
C ALA A 187 -5.80 1.30 -17.02
N ASP A 188 -6.75 2.09 -17.52
CA ASP A 188 -6.53 2.90 -18.72
C ASP A 188 -5.27 3.73 -18.59
N LEU A 189 -4.46 3.78 -19.65
CA LEU A 189 -3.23 4.55 -19.65
C LEU A 189 -3.53 6.04 -19.60
N PRO A 190 -3.09 6.78 -18.56
CA PRO A 190 -3.25 8.23 -18.53
C PRO A 190 -2.39 8.91 -19.60
N ALA A 191 -2.88 9.99 -20.18
CA ALA A 191 -2.10 10.79 -21.13
C ALA A 191 -0.80 11.30 -20.46
N GLY A 192 0.33 11.16 -21.14
CA GLY A 192 1.66 11.52 -20.63
C GLY A 192 2.42 10.38 -19.95
N ALA A 193 1.79 9.22 -19.75
CA ALA A 193 2.40 8.03 -19.17
C ALA A 193 3.07 7.11 -20.19
N GLU A 194 2.99 7.40 -21.50
CA GLU A 194 3.36 6.47 -22.59
C GLU A 194 4.83 6.03 -22.59
N GLU A 195 5.71 6.92 -22.14
CA GLU A 195 7.17 6.72 -22.05
C GLU A 195 7.64 6.46 -20.61
N MET A 196 6.71 6.19 -19.68
CA MET A 196 7.04 5.95 -18.28
C MET A 196 7.95 4.71 -18.15
N PRO A 197 9.11 4.82 -17.48
CA PRO A 197 9.94 3.67 -17.17
C PRO A 197 9.20 2.74 -16.19
N GLY A 198 9.40 1.44 -16.32
CA GLY A 198 8.89 0.49 -15.34
C GLY A 198 9.64 0.65 -14.02
N VAL A 199 8.92 0.87 -12.92
CA VAL A 199 9.51 1.11 -11.60
C VAL A 199 8.90 0.21 -10.54
N ILE A 200 9.68 -0.16 -9.53
CA ILE A 200 9.20 -0.93 -8.38
C ILE A 200 8.98 0.02 -7.21
N VAL A 201 7.71 0.34 -6.93
CA VAL A 201 7.30 1.24 -5.85
C VAL A 201 7.38 0.49 -4.52
N PRO A 202 8.24 0.91 -3.56
CA PRO A 202 8.46 0.17 -2.32
C PRO A 202 7.18 -0.01 -1.49
N ARG A 203 7.09 -1.13 -0.77
CA ARG A 203 5.93 -1.45 0.09
C ARG A 203 5.53 -0.32 1.04
N LYS A 204 6.52 0.32 1.68
CA LYS A 204 6.27 1.44 2.59
C LYS A 204 5.65 2.62 1.86
N THR A 205 6.16 2.95 0.67
CA THR A 205 5.62 3.99 -0.21
C THR A 205 4.18 3.70 -0.61
N VAL A 206 3.84 2.45 -0.92
CA VAL A 206 2.46 2.03 -1.20
C VAL A 206 1.54 2.28 0.00
N GLY A 207 2.02 1.97 1.20
CA GLY A 207 1.29 2.23 2.45
C GLY A 207 1.06 3.72 2.73
N GLU A 208 2.07 4.56 2.48
CA GLU A 208 1.95 6.02 2.64
C GLU A 208 1.08 6.66 1.56
N LEU A 209 1.22 6.23 0.30
CA LEU A 209 0.41 6.69 -0.81
C LEU A 209 -1.07 6.45 -0.53
N ARG A 210 -1.44 5.30 0.05
CA ARG A 210 -2.85 4.98 0.31
C ARG A 210 -3.59 6.04 1.13
N LYS A 211 -2.88 6.76 2.02
CA LYS A 211 -3.43 7.84 2.85
C LYS A 211 -3.71 9.12 2.08
N LEU A 212 -3.15 9.26 0.88
CA LEU A 212 -3.41 10.37 -0.05
C LEU A 212 -4.62 10.11 -0.93
N LEU A 213 -5.12 8.87 -0.97
CA LEU A 213 -6.12 8.42 -1.93
C LEU A 213 -7.52 8.29 -1.31
N ASP A 214 -7.81 9.02 -0.23
CA ASP A 214 -9.11 8.91 0.47
C ASP A 214 -10.23 9.75 -0.16
N ASP A 215 -9.88 10.81 -0.91
CA ASP A 215 -10.84 11.65 -1.62
C ASP A 215 -11.00 11.19 -3.07
N ASP A 216 -12.21 10.75 -3.45
CA ASP A 216 -12.53 10.18 -4.77
C ASP A 216 -12.46 11.19 -5.92
N GLU A 217 -12.64 12.48 -5.62
CA GLU A 217 -12.58 13.55 -6.62
C GLU A 217 -11.14 14.05 -6.84
N MET A 218 -10.22 13.63 -5.98
CA MET A 218 -8.84 14.11 -6.03
C MET A 218 -8.09 13.58 -7.26
N VAL A 219 -7.40 14.49 -7.93
CA VAL A 219 -6.47 14.17 -9.03
C VAL A 219 -5.05 14.23 -8.48
N ILE A 220 -4.32 13.14 -8.65
CA ILE A 220 -2.94 12.99 -8.20
C ILE A 220 -2.02 13.22 -9.39
N ALA A 221 -1.11 14.19 -9.26
CA ALA A 221 0.01 14.34 -10.18
C ALA A 221 1.05 13.25 -9.88
N VAL A 222 1.44 12.50 -10.90
CA VAL A 222 2.41 11.41 -10.80
C VAL A 222 3.61 11.75 -11.66
N SER A 223 4.80 11.73 -11.05
CA SER A 223 6.07 11.94 -11.74
C SER A 223 6.99 10.76 -11.52
N VAL A 224 7.56 10.21 -12.59
CA VAL A 224 8.33 8.96 -12.56
C VAL A 224 9.67 9.13 -13.26
N SER A 225 10.73 8.64 -12.61
CA SER A 225 12.06 8.42 -13.17
C SER A 225 12.54 7.02 -12.81
N GLU A 226 13.66 6.57 -13.38
CA GLU A 226 14.25 5.26 -13.05
C GLU A 226 14.67 5.12 -11.58
N THR A 227 14.82 6.23 -10.85
CA THR A 227 15.31 6.24 -9.47
C THR A 227 14.30 6.75 -8.45
N LYS A 228 13.25 7.46 -8.88
CA LYS A 228 12.24 8.03 -7.99
C LYS A 228 10.85 8.03 -8.58
N VAL A 229 9.87 7.96 -7.69
CA VAL A 229 8.46 8.24 -7.96
C VAL A 229 7.97 9.35 -7.05
N ARG A 230 7.11 10.23 -7.56
CA ARG A 230 6.43 11.27 -6.79
C ARG A 230 4.94 11.22 -7.05
N PHE A 231 4.17 11.32 -5.97
CA PHE A 231 2.73 11.49 -5.98
C PHE A 231 2.42 12.82 -5.28
N ALA A 232 1.72 13.72 -5.97
CA ALA A 232 1.47 15.06 -5.47
C ALA A 232 0.03 15.52 -5.66
N THR A 233 -0.42 16.27 -4.68
CA THR A 233 -1.63 17.09 -4.67
C THR A 233 -1.19 18.55 -4.42
N PRO A 234 -2.09 19.54 -4.44
CA PRO A 234 -1.73 20.90 -4.06
C PRO A 234 -1.17 21.03 -2.63
N GLU A 235 -1.68 20.22 -1.69
CA GLU A 235 -1.34 20.29 -0.26
C GLU A 235 -0.17 19.37 0.10
N ILE A 236 -0.19 18.13 -0.40
CA ILE A 236 0.74 17.08 -0.02
C ILE A 236 1.53 16.52 -1.19
N THR A 237 2.85 16.37 -0.98
CA THR A 237 3.79 15.71 -1.89
C THR A 237 4.45 14.54 -1.19
N LEU A 238 4.35 13.35 -1.77
CA LEU A 238 5.07 12.13 -1.38
C LEU A 238 6.10 11.81 -2.46
N THR A 239 7.38 11.86 -2.10
CA THR A 239 8.48 11.46 -2.98
C THR A 239 9.16 10.23 -2.41
N SER A 240 9.52 9.26 -3.26
CA SER A 240 10.16 8.03 -2.83
C SER A 240 11.20 7.57 -3.84
N LYS A 241 12.30 6.97 -3.36
CA LYS A 241 13.16 6.12 -4.18
C LYS A 241 12.37 4.90 -4.67
N VAL A 242 12.71 4.41 -5.84
CA VAL A 242 12.20 3.11 -6.32
C VAL A 242 13.20 2.03 -5.95
N ILE A 243 12.76 0.76 -5.92
CA ILE A 243 13.68 -0.35 -5.68
C ILE A 243 14.56 -0.54 -6.93
N ASP A 244 15.87 -0.44 -6.74
CA ASP A 244 16.86 -0.67 -7.80
C ASP A 244 16.99 -2.19 -8.06
N GLY A 245 16.25 -2.67 -9.05
CA GLY A 245 16.27 -4.07 -9.45
C GLY A 245 15.36 -4.35 -10.63
N THR A 246 15.60 -5.47 -11.30
CA THR A 246 14.74 -5.92 -12.40
C THR A 246 13.61 -6.77 -11.85
N PHE A 247 12.37 -6.33 -12.04
CA PHE A 247 11.20 -7.14 -11.70
C PHE A 247 11.17 -8.40 -12.61
N PRO A 248 10.84 -9.59 -12.08
CA PRO A 248 10.81 -10.81 -12.89
C PRO A 248 9.83 -10.71 -14.07
N ASP A 249 10.07 -11.48 -15.13
CA ASP A 249 9.12 -11.65 -16.23
C ASP A 249 7.89 -12.41 -15.75
N TYR A 250 6.95 -11.66 -15.17
CA TYR A 250 5.76 -12.19 -14.55
C TYR A 250 4.75 -12.76 -15.56
N THR A 251 4.86 -12.40 -16.84
CA THR A 251 3.91 -12.88 -17.85
C THR A 251 3.96 -14.40 -18.01
N ARG A 252 5.13 -14.99 -17.76
CA ARG A 252 5.36 -16.45 -17.82
C ARG A 252 4.65 -17.23 -16.71
N VAL A 253 4.30 -16.59 -15.60
CA VAL A 253 3.64 -17.27 -14.47
C VAL A 253 2.13 -17.14 -14.50
N ILE A 254 1.58 -16.26 -15.36
CA ILE A 254 0.13 -16.10 -15.52
C ILE A 254 -0.35 -17.15 -16.54
N PRO A 255 -1.11 -18.17 -16.11
CA PRO A 255 -1.52 -19.24 -17.01
C PRO A 255 -2.55 -18.74 -18.03
N GLN A 256 -2.36 -19.11 -19.30
CA GLN A 256 -3.25 -18.74 -20.40
C GLN A 256 -4.15 -19.91 -20.87
N GLY A 257 -3.81 -21.13 -20.49
CA GLY A 257 -4.41 -22.37 -21.01
C GLY A 257 -5.15 -23.19 -19.96
N ASN A 258 -5.56 -22.59 -18.84
CA ASN A 258 -6.32 -23.29 -17.81
C ASN A 258 -7.74 -23.56 -18.34
N THR A 259 -8.07 -24.84 -18.52
CA THR A 259 -9.32 -25.26 -19.18
C THR A 259 -10.46 -25.51 -18.20
N ARG A 260 -10.17 -25.81 -16.93
CA ARG A 260 -11.18 -26.16 -15.94
C ARG A 260 -11.66 -24.91 -15.23
N LYS A 261 -12.97 -24.70 -15.14
CA LYS A 261 -13.56 -23.48 -14.60
C LYS A 261 -14.47 -23.78 -13.42
N MET A 262 -14.18 -23.16 -12.27
CA MET A 262 -15.09 -23.10 -11.13
C MET A 262 -15.57 -21.66 -10.93
N GLU A 263 -16.88 -21.48 -10.74
CA GLU A 263 -17.43 -20.22 -10.23
C GLU A 263 -18.05 -20.44 -8.85
N VAL A 264 -17.79 -19.51 -7.93
CA VAL A 264 -18.30 -19.57 -6.56
C VAL A 264 -18.56 -18.16 -6.03
N ASP A 265 -19.54 -18.02 -5.14
CA ASP A 265 -19.71 -16.79 -4.38
C ASP A 265 -18.44 -16.54 -3.54
N ALA A 266 -17.83 -15.37 -3.72
CA ALA A 266 -16.54 -15.07 -3.12
C ALA A 266 -16.61 -14.98 -1.59
N SER A 267 -17.73 -14.49 -1.05
CA SER A 267 -17.95 -14.39 0.40
C SER A 267 -18.13 -15.77 1.00
N ASP A 268 -18.98 -16.62 0.41
CA ASP A 268 -19.21 -17.97 0.91
C ASP A 268 -17.93 -18.82 0.87
N PHE A 269 -17.18 -18.72 -0.24
CA PHE A 269 -15.88 -19.37 -0.36
C PHE A 269 -14.89 -18.87 0.71
N ALA A 270 -14.74 -17.56 0.89
CA ALA A 270 -13.82 -17.00 1.86
C ALA A 270 -14.19 -17.43 3.29
N GLN A 271 -15.47 -17.38 3.65
CA GLN A 271 -15.92 -17.78 4.99
C GLN A 271 -15.70 -19.29 5.24
N ALA A 272 -15.93 -20.14 4.24
CA ALA A 272 -15.68 -21.57 4.37
C ALA A 272 -14.18 -21.89 4.49
N VAL A 273 -13.33 -21.23 3.69
CA VAL A 273 -11.87 -21.36 3.81
C VAL A 273 -11.40 -20.92 5.21
N ASP A 274 -11.93 -19.83 5.75
CA ASP A 274 -11.58 -19.33 7.10
C ASP A 274 -11.99 -20.33 8.20
N ARG A 275 -13.21 -20.88 8.09
CA ARG A 275 -13.72 -21.92 9.01
C ARG A 275 -12.84 -23.15 9.02
N VAL A 276 -12.53 -23.74 7.86
CA VAL A 276 -11.71 -24.96 7.82
C VAL A 276 -10.26 -24.69 8.21
N ALA A 277 -9.73 -23.51 7.90
CA ALA A 277 -8.36 -23.12 8.25
C ALA A 277 -8.17 -22.93 9.76
N THR A 278 -9.24 -22.76 10.55
CA THR A 278 -9.19 -22.62 12.01
C THR A 278 -8.56 -23.83 12.70
N VAL A 279 -8.67 -25.02 12.11
CA VAL A 279 -8.06 -26.26 12.63
C VAL A 279 -6.59 -26.40 12.23
N SER A 280 -6.11 -25.59 11.28
CA SER A 280 -4.72 -25.61 10.82
C SER A 280 -3.79 -24.91 11.82
N SER A 281 -2.55 -25.42 11.93
CA SER A 281 -1.49 -24.67 12.62
C SER A 281 -0.95 -23.55 11.74
N GLU A 282 -0.42 -22.49 12.35
CA GLU A 282 0.18 -21.36 11.63
C GLU A 282 1.29 -21.77 10.64
N ARG A 283 1.90 -22.96 10.84
CA ARG A 283 3.04 -23.46 10.08
C ARG A 283 2.65 -24.16 8.77
N SER A 284 1.48 -24.79 8.68
CA SER A 284 1.05 -25.51 7.47
C SER A 284 0.07 -24.67 6.65
N ARG A 285 -0.98 -24.12 7.27
CA ARG A 285 -2.08 -23.37 6.63
C ARG A 285 -2.59 -23.99 5.32
N ALA A 286 -2.40 -25.29 5.12
CA ALA A 286 -2.70 -25.95 3.87
C ALA A 286 -4.16 -26.38 3.86
N VAL A 287 -4.88 -26.02 2.80
CA VAL A 287 -6.26 -26.43 2.54
C VAL A 287 -6.31 -27.18 1.22
N LYS A 288 -6.94 -28.36 1.25
CA LYS A 288 -7.19 -29.17 0.06
C LYS A 288 -8.58 -28.85 -0.47
N LEU A 289 -8.65 -28.56 -1.77
CA LEU A 289 -9.87 -28.40 -2.55
C LEU A 289 -10.08 -29.69 -3.34
N GLN A 290 -11.24 -30.31 -3.19
CA GLN A 290 -11.69 -31.42 -4.04
C GLN A 290 -12.90 -30.92 -4.84
N LEU A 291 -12.72 -30.79 -6.15
CA LEU A 291 -13.73 -30.33 -7.10
C LEU A 291 -14.39 -31.52 -7.77
N ASP A 292 -15.72 -31.53 -7.77
CA ASP A 292 -16.59 -32.50 -8.44
C ASP A 292 -17.79 -31.75 -9.06
N GLU A 293 -18.63 -32.43 -9.84
CA GLU A 293 -19.79 -31.81 -10.51
C GLU A 293 -20.67 -31.05 -9.49
N ASP A 294 -20.82 -29.75 -9.71
CA ASP A 294 -21.53 -28.78 -8.86
C ASP A 294 -21.07 -28.69 -7.39
N ARG A 295 -19.88 -29.21 -7.06
CA ARG A 295 -19.47 -29.44 -5.66
C ARG A 295 -17.98 -29.14 -5.42
N LEU A 296 -17.72 -28.40 -4.35
CA LEU A 296 -16.37 -28.20 -3.80
C LEU A 296 -16.33 -28.67 -2.36
N ILE A 297 -15.38 -29.56 -2.04
CA ILE A 297 -15.07 -29.94 -0.66
C ILE A 297 -13.74 -29.29 -0.26
N LEU A 298 -13.79 -28.45 0.78
CA LEU A 298 -12.63 -27.89 1.45
C LEU A 298 -12.27 -28.78 2.63
N SER A 299 -11.00 -29.17 2.75
CA SER A 299 -10.55 -29.97 3.88
C SER A 299 -9.18 -29.54 4.39
N VAL A 300 -9.02 -29.59 5.71
CA VAL A 300 -7.77 -29.34 6.43
C VAL A 300 -7.53 -30.51 7.37
N ASN A 301 -6.30 -31.03 7.38
CA ASN A 301 -5.90 -32.09 8.30
C ASN A 301 -4.63 -31.64 9.06
N ALA A 302 -4.74 -31.51 10.37
CA ALA A 302 -3.67 -31.12 11.27
C ALA A 302 -3.46 -32.23 12.32
N PRO A 303 -2.31 -32.95 12.30
CA PRO A 303 -2.09 -34.13 13.16
C PRO A 303 -2.36 -33.89 14.65
N ASP A 304 -2.05 -32.69 15.14
CA ASP A 304 -2.14 -32.34 16.57
C ASP A 304 -3.47 -31.67 16.95
N SER A 305 -4.24 -31.16 15.99
CA SER A 305 -5.41 -30.31 16.25
C SER A 305 -6.72 -30.87 15.69
N GLY A 306 -6.65 -31.86 14.81
CA GLY A 306 -7.81 -32.55 14.24
C GLY A 306 -7.97 -32.29 12.74
N ALA A 307 -9.18 -32.49 12.24
CA ALA A 307 -9.54 -32.25 10.85
C ALA A 307 -10.81 -31.40 10.75
N ALA A 308 -10.90 -30.61 9.70
CA ALA A 308 -12.10 -29.88 9.32
C ALA A 308 -12.42 -30.18 7.85
N GLU A 309 -13.71 -30.29 7.55
CA GLU A 309 -14.23 -30.46 6.22
C GLU A 309 -15.48 -29.59 6.07
N GLU A 310 -15.60 -28.91 4.94
CA GLU A 310 -16.76 -28.11 4.60
C GLU A 310 -17.06 -28.24 3.10
N GLU A 311 -18.33 -28.29 2.76
CA GLU A 311 -18.82 -28.44 1.40
C GLU A 311 -19.50 -27.16 0.93
N LEU A 312 -19.21 -26.77 -0.31
CA LEU A 312 -19.80 -25.64 -1.01
C LEU A 312 -20.43 -26.13 -2.32
N VAL A 313 -21.60 -25.57 -2.63
CA VAL A 313 -22.18 -25.65 -3.97
C VAL A 313 -21.44 -24.63 -4.84
N VAL A 314 -20.91 -25.10 -5.97
CA VAL A 314 -20.15 -24.27 -6.92
C VAL A 314 -20.62 -24.57 -8.34
N ALA A 315 -20.41 -23.67 -9.29
CA ALA A 315 -20.61 -24.01 -10.70
C ALA A 315 -19.31 -24.65 -11.22
N TYR A 316 -19.30 -25.97 -11.37
CA TYR A 316 -18.16 -26.75 -11.89
C TYR A 316 -18.67 -27.95 -12.67
N ALA A 317 -18.23 -28.09 -13.92
CA ALA A 317 -18.70 -29.15 -14.84
C ALA A 317 -17.56 -29.91 -15.53
N ASP A 318 -16.33 -29.75 -15.04
CA ASP A 318 -15.13 -30.38 -15.58
C ASP A 318 -14.75 -31.66 -14.81
N ASP A 319 -13.70 -32.37 -15.27
CA ASP A 319 -13.19 -33.55 -14.58
C ASP A 319 -12.81 -33.27 -13.13
N ARG A 320 -13.03 -34.24 -12.24
CA ARG A 320 -12.60 -34.17 -10.84
C ARG A 320 -11.16 -33.69 -10.69
N LEU A 321 -10.93 -32.77 -9.75
CA LEU A 321 -9.63 -32.20 -9.43
C LEU A 321 -9.40 -32.19 -7.93
N GLU A 322 -8.20 -32.56 -7.50
CA GLU A 322 -7.75 -32.34 -6.12
C GLU A 322 -6.50 -31.46 -6.14
N ILE A 323 -6.53 -30.35 -5.40
CA ILE A 323 -5.45 -29.36 -5.40
C ILE A 323 -5.34 -28.69 -4.02
N GLY A 324 -4.11 -28.41 -3.61
CA GLY A 324 -3.83 -27.80 -2.31
C GLY A 324 -3.34 -26.37 -2.43
N PHE A 325 -3.74 -25.51 -1.48
CA PHE A 325 -3.25 -24.13 -1.40
C PHE A 325 -2.97 -23.71 0.04
N ASN A 326 -2.25 -22.61 0.18
CA ASN A 326 -2.19 -21.89 1.44
C ASN A 326 -3.51 -21.12 1.64
N ALA A 327 -4.24 -21.44 2.71
CA ALA A 327 -5.54 -20.84 3.03
C ALA A 327 -5.47 -19.32 3.16
N LYS A 328 -4.39 -18.76 3.71
CA LYS A 328 -4.18 -17.30 3.80
C LYS A 328 -4.19 -16.67 2.41
N TYR A 329 -3.57 -17.33 1.43
CA TYR A 329 -3.49 -16.79 0.07
C TYR A 329 -4.85 -16.83 -0.62
N LEU A 330 -5.62 -17.90 -0.43
CA LEU A 330 -6.98 -17.99 -0.94
C LEU A 330 -7.89 -16.91 -0.34
N LEU A 331 -7.81 -16.68 0.98
CA LEU A 331 -8.60 -15.64 1.66
C LEU A 331 -8.26 -14.24 1.14
N GLU A 332 -6.97 -13.91 1.03
CA GLU A 332 -6.55 -12.60 0.55
C GLU A 332 -6.95 -12.37 -0.91
N ILE A 333 -6.92 -13.41 -1.75
CA ILE A 333 -7.36 -13.36 -3.15
C ILE A 333 -8.89 -13.23 -3.23
N ALA A 334 -9.64 -14.05 -2.49
CA ALA A 334 -11.12 -14.00 -2.47
C ALA A 334 -11.64 -12.64 -1.97
N SER A 335 -10.98 -12.04 -0.98
CA SER A 335 -11.33 -10.70 -0.48
C SER A 335 -11.13 -9.56 -1.49
N GLN A 336 -10.54 -9.82 -2.67
CA GLN A 336 -10.41 -8.82 -3.72
C GLN A 336 -11.63 -8.73 -4.65
N VAL A 337 -12.60 -9.64 -4.53
CA VAL A 337 -13.83 -9.65 -5.33
C VAL A 337 -14.85 -8.72 -4.69
N ASP A 338 -15.39 -7.77 -5.45
CA ASP A 338 -16.24 -6.70 -4.90
C ASP A 338 -17.74 -6.99 -5.01
N ARG A 339 -18.21 -7.54 -6.14
CA ARG A 339 -19.65 -7.57 -6.50
C ARG A 339 -20.13 -8.85 -7.19
N GLU A 340 -19.24 -9.60 -7.84
CA GLU A 340 -19.62 -10.82 -8.58
C GLU A 340 -19.07 -12.11 -7.94
N ASN A 341 -19.14 -13.21 -8.69
CA ASN A 341 -18.54 -14.48 -8.33
C ASN A 341 -17.02 -14.46 -8.56
N ALA A 342 -16.30 -15.17 -7.69
CA ALA A 342 -14.92 -15.53 -7.94
C ALA A 342 -14.89 -16.64 -9.01
N VAL A 343 -14.16 -16.41 -10.09
CA VAL A 343 -13.93 -17.39 -11.15
C VAL A 343 -12.52 -17.91 -11.06
N PHE A 344 -12.39 -19.19 -10.74
CA PHE A 344 -11.11 -19.89 -10.70
C PHE A 344 -10.92 -20.71 -11.98
N LEU A 345 -9.75 -20.57 -12.60
CA LEU A 345 -9.33 -21.36 -13.75
C LEU A 345 -8.17 -22.27 -13.32
N PHE A 346 -8.34 -23.57 -13.52
CA PHE A 346 -7.36 -24.61 -13.19
C PHE A 346 -6.91 -25.38 -14.42
N ASN A 347 -5.77 -26.06 -14.30
CA ASN A 347 -5.33 -27.07 -15.26
C ASN A 347 -5.11 -28.42 -14.55
N SER A 348 -3.90 -28.67 -14.04
CA SER A 348 -3.60 -29.83 -13.18
C SER A 348 -3.34 -29.42 -11.73
N SER A 349 -3.23 -30.40 -10.83
CA SER A 349 -2.97 -30.18 -9.39
C SER A 349 -1.61 -29.54 -9.08
N GLY A 350 -0.70 -29.49 -10.06
CA GLY A 350 0.63 -28.89 -9.92
C GLY A 350 0.77 -27.53 -10.60
N ASP A 351 -0.23 -27.09 -11.36
CA ASP A 351 -0.16 -25.88 -12.18
C ASP A 351 -0.67 -24.64 -11.42
N PRO A 352 -0.16 -23.44 -11.75
CA PRO A 352 -0.68 -22.19 -11.22
C PRO A 352 -2.18 -22.06 -11.49
N THR A 353 -2.92 -21.61 -10.48
CA THR A 353 -4.35 -21.32 -10.60
C THR A 353 -4.57 -19.84 -10.77
N LEU A 354 -5.42 -19.48 -11.74
CA LEU A 354 -5.83 -18.10 -11.98
C LEU A 354 -7.17 -17.85 -11.31
N MET A 355 -7.31 -16.69 -10.67
CA MET A 355 -8.57 -16.17 -10.15
C MET A 355 -8.85 -14.80 -10.75
N ARG A 356 -10.11 -14.55 -11.12
CA ARG A 356 -10.62 -13.22 -11.47
C ARG A 356 -12.07 -13.04 -10.98
N GLU A 357 -12.51 -11.79 -10.91
CA GLU A 357 -13.91 -11.45 -10.62
C GLU A 357 -14.72 -11.55 -11.93
N GLY A 358 -15.64 -12.52 -12.00
CA GLY A 358 -16.46 -12.78 -13.18
C GLY A 358 -15.65 -12.85 -14.48
N ASN A 359 -15.88 -11.88 -15.37
CA ASN A 359 -15.16 -11.73 -16.64
C ASN A 359 -14.17 -10.57 -16.67
N ASP A 360 -13.92 -9.88 -15.55
CA ASP A 360 -12.94 -8.78 -15.49
C ASP A 360 -11.53 -9.32 -15.77
N GLN A 361 -10.98 -8.96 -16.94
CA GLN A 361 -9.58 -9.27 -17.26
C GLN A 361 -8.62 -8.25 -16.68
N SER A 362 -9.09 -7.08 -16.25
CA SER A 362 -8.22 -6.00 -15.76
C SER A 362 -7.69 -6.27 -14.36
N ALA A 363 -8.25 -7.22 -13.61
CA ALA A 363 -7.69 -7.71 -12.34
C ALA A 363 -7.54 -9.23 -12.39
N VAL A 364 -6.29 -9.69 -12.36
CA VAL A 364 -5.97 -11.11 -12.41
C VAL A 364 -5.08 -11.48 -11.23
N TYR A 365 -5.43 -12.58 -10.58
CA TYR A 365 -4.69 -13.14 -9.47
C TYR A 365 -4.18 -14.53 -9.81
N VAL A 366 -2.99 -14.86 -9.36
CA VAL A 366 -2.42 -16.20 -9.51
C VAL A 366 -2.02 -16.71 -8.14
N VAL A 367 -2.30 -17.98 -7.87
CA VAL A 367 -1.85 -18.67 -6.67
C VAL A 367 -1.18 -19.99 -7.05
N MET A 368 0.00 -20.23 -6.47
CA MET A 368 0.75 -21.45 -6.68
C MET A 368 0.20 -22.56 -5.78
N PRO A 369 -0.04 -23.77 -6.33
CA PRO A 369 -0.48 -24.90 -5.51
C PRO A 369 0.64 -25.39 -4.60
N MET A 370 0.23 -26.09 -3.54
CA MET A 370 1.11 -26.82 -2.64
C MET A 370 0.65 -28.27 -2.50
N ARG A 371 1.58 -29.16 -2.16
CA ARG A 371 1.25 -30.55 -1.87
C ARG A 371 0.46 -30.62 -0.55
N VAL A 372 -0.64 -31.37 -0.57
CA VAL A 372 -1.58 -31.59 0.55
C VAL A 372 -1.87 -33.06 0.74
#